data_AF-A0A1S3QSP9-F1
#
_entry.id   AF-A0A1S3QSP9-F1
#
_cell.length_a   1.000
_cell.length_b   1.000
_cell.length_c   1.000
_cell.angle_alpha   90.00
_cell.angle_beta   90.00
_cell.angle_gamma   90.00
#
_symmetry.space_group_name_H-M   'P 1'
#
loop_
_entity.id
_entity.type
_entity.pdbx_description
1 polymer ?
#
loop_
_entity_poly.entity_id
_entity_poly.type
_entity_poly.pdbx_seq_one_letter_code
_entity_poly.pdbx_strand_id
1 'polypeptide(L)'
;MQPDVSIANEWTYCETDIDPHHRKLTQLQAVFRYLTGKEPDLECDEELLRQTLFDAVVTAPMEAYWTALMLNPSGMDEGVETAFLGTRSGLMRVSRYVGIEKRVAK
;
A
#
# COMPACT_ATOMS: atom_id res chain seq x y z
N MET A 1 -1.31 6.49 -12.48
CA MET A 1 -0.55 6.64 -11.22
C MET A 1 -0.94 5.45 -10.35
N GLN A 2 0.00 4.55 -10.02
CA GLN A 2 -0.31 3.45 -9.11
C GLN A 2 -0.50 4.03 -7.69
N PRO A 3 -1.47 3.53 -6.91
CA PRO A 3 -1.59 3.95 -5.51
C PRO A 3 -0.29 3.63 -4.78
N ASP A 4 0.15 4.53 -3.92
CA ASP A 4 1.37 4.36 -3.15
C ASP A 4 1.21 3.26 -2.10
N VAL A 5 -0.02 2.94 -1.66
CA VAL A 5 -0.36 1.92 -0.66
C VAL A 5 -1.01 0.68 -1.28
N SER A 6 -0.60 -0.50 -0.79
CA SER A 6 -1.28 -1.79 -1.01
C SER A 6 -1.20 -2.67 0.25
N ILE A 7 -1.99 -3.75 0.29
CA ILE A 7 -1.91 -4.79 1.34
C ILE A 7 -1.58 -6.14 0.69
N ALA A 8 -1.04 -7.07 1.47
CA ALA A 8 -0.55 -8.36 0.96
C ALA A 8 -1.71 -9.25 0.47
N ASN A 9 -1.70 -9.64 -0.81
CA ASN A 9 -2.77 -10.49 -1.35
C ASN A 9 -2.75 -11.93 -0.79
N GLU A 10 -1.60 -12.38 -0.30
CA GLU A 10 -1.40 -13.73 0.26
C GLU A 10 -1.91 -13.86 1.71
N TRP A 11 -2.33 -12.75 2.32
CA TRP A 11 -2.79 -12.72 3.71
C TRP A 11 -4.31 -12.73 3.75
N THR A 12 -4.87 -13.52 4.67
CA THR A 12 -6.32 -13.54 4.89
C THR A 12 -6.69 -12.45 5.90
N TYR A 13 -6.97 -11.25 5.42
CA TYR A 13 -7.56 -10.18 6.24
C TYR A 13 -9.05 -10.40 6.43
N CYS A 14 -9.70 -10.91 5.39
CA CYS A 14 -11.09 -11.29 5.38
C CYS A 14 -11.28 -12.62 4.66
N GLU A 15 -12.19 -13.44 5.17
CA GLU A 15 -12.56 -14.72 4.60
C GLU A 15 -13.46 -14.49 3.38
N THR A 16 -12.93 -14.81 2.19
CA THR A 16 -13.66 -14.65 0.92
C THR A 16 -13.98 -15.97 0.23
N ASP A 17 -13.47 -17.09 0.75
CA ASP A 17 -13.64 -18.43 0.18
C ASP A 17 -14.92 -19.14 0.65
N ILE A 18 -15.47 -18.72 1.79
CA ILE A 18 -16.71 -19.23 2.40
C ILE A 18 -17.93 -18.95 1.51
N ASP A 19 -18.23 -17.67 1.21
CA ASP A 19 -19.35 -17.28 0.34
C ASP A 19 -18.88 -17.17 -1.13
N PRO A 20 -19.50 -17.92 -2.08
CA PRO A 20 -19.24 -17.77 -3.50
C PRO A 20 -19.33 -16.33 -4.05
N HIS A 21 -20.15 -15.47 -3.44
CA HIS A 21 -20.29 -14.06 -3.83
C HIS A 21 -19.05 -13.22 -3.45
N HIS A 22 -18.33 -13.61 -2.40
CA HIS A 22 -17.14 -12.91 -1.91
C HIS A 22 -15.86 -13.37 -2.60
N ARG A 23 -15.81 -14.58 -3.19
CA ARG A 23 -14.62 -15.14 -3.88
C ARG A 23 -14.01 -14.27 -4.96
N LYS A 24 -14.81 -13.36 -5.54
CA LYS A 24 -14.36 -12.42 -6.57
C LYS A 24 -13.63 -11.20 -6.01
N LEU A 25 -13.65 -11.01 -4.69
CA LEU A 25 -13.05 -9.85 -4.02
C LEU A 25 -11.56 -10.10 -3.79
N THR A 26 -10.74 -9.10 -4.11
CA THR A 26 -9.39 -9.05 -3.55
C THR A 26 -9.46 -8.77 -2.06
N GLN A 27 -8.40 -9.10 -1.32
CA GLN A 27 -8.32 -8.81 0.12
C GLN A 27 -8.55 -7.33 0.41
N LEU A 28 -7.93 -6.42 -0.35
CA LEU A 28 -8.15 -4.98 -0.18
C LEU A 28 -9.63 -4.57 -0.39
N GLN A 29 -10.30 -5.16 -1.37
CA GLN A 29 -11.72 -4.89 -1.63
C GLN A 29 -12.62 -5.43 -0.51
N ALA A 30 -12.29 -6.62 0.01
CA ALA A 30 -12.98 -7.24 1.13
C ALA A 30 -12.88 -6.37 2.38
N VAL A 31 -11.66 -5.97 2.77
CA VAL A 31 -11.42 -5.05 3.90
C VAL A 31 -12.19 -3.75 3.74
N PHE A 32 -12.18 -3.13 2.56
CA PHE A 32 -12.90 -1.88 2.34
C PHE A 32 -14.42 -2.05 2.50
N ARG A 33 -14.99 -3.16 2.01
CA ARG A 33 -16.42 -3.45 2.14
C ARG A 33 -16.83 -3.72 3.58
N TYR A 34 -16.02 -4.46 4.33
CA TYR A 34 -16.20 -4.72 5.75
C TYR A 34 -16.18 -3.40 6.55
N LEU A 35 -15.11 -2.60 6.41
CA LEU A 35 -14.95 -1.35 7.17
C LEU A 35 -16.02 -0.28 6.83
N THR A 36 -16.59 -0.33 5.62
CA THR A 36 -17.66 0.60 5.20
C THR A 36 -19.07 0.07 5.48
N GLY A 37 -19.19 -1.13 6.08
CA GLY A 37 -20.48 -1.78 6.36
C GLY A 37 -21.27 -2.16 5.11
N LYS A 38 -20.62 -2.25 3.94
CA LYS A 38 -21.26 -2.61 2.66
C LYS A 38 -21.47 -4.11 2.49
N GLU A 39 -20.69 -4.91 3.22
CA GLU A 39 -20.88 -6.35 3.37
C GLU A 39 -20.79 -6.70 4.85
N PRO A 40 -21.93 -6.69 5.58
CA PRO A 40 -21.93 -7.01 7.01
C PRO A 40 -21.69 -8.50 7.29
N ASP A 41 -21.93 -9.36 6.30
CA ASP A 41 -21.75 -10.82 6.42
C ASP A 41 -20.30 -11.25 6.13
N LEU A 42 -19.40 -10.30 5.84
CA LEU A 42 -17.98 -10.59 5.62
C LEU A 42 -17.29 -10.79 6.97
N GLU A 43 -16.68 -11.97 7.16
CA GLU A 43 -15.88 -12.26 8.35
C GLU A 43 -14.42 -11.81 8.13
N CYS A 44 -13.89 -10.99 9.05
CA CYS A 44 -12.53 -10.46 8.96
C CYS A 44 -11.78 -10.58 10.29
N ASP A 45 -10.45 -10.71 10.21
CA ASP A 45 -9.56 -10.71 11.37
C ASP A 45 -9.41 -9.27 11.90
N GLU A 46 -10.20 -8.92 12.91
CA GLU A 46 -10.21 -7.58 13.51
C GLU A 46 -8.84 -7.15 14.07
N GLU A 47 -8.05 -8.10 14.59
CA GLU A 47 -6.72 -7.79 15.14
C GLU A 47 -5.75 -7.41 14.02
N LEU A 48 -5.71 -8.22 12.97
CA LEU A 48 -4.88 -7.96 11.80
C LEU A 48 -5.32 -6.67 11.08
N LEU A 49 -6.63 -6.43 10.98
CA LEU A 49 -7.16 -5.18 10.43
C LEU A 49 -6.73 -3.97 11.26
N ARG A 50 -6.84 -4.04 12.59
CA ARG A 50 -6.40 -2.95 13.46
C ARG A 50 -4.92 -2.66 13.31
N GLN A 51 -4.08 -3.69 13.24
CA GLN A 51 -2.64 -3.54 13.00
C GLN A 51 -2.37 -2.92 11.62
N THR A 52 -3.09 -3.35 10.59
CA THR A 52 -2.95 -2.82 9.22
C THR A 52 -3.37 -1.36 9.10
N LEU A 53 -4.47 -1.00 9.77
CA LEU A 53 -4.93 0.39 9.84
C LEU A 53 -3.94 1.26 10.62
N PHE A 54 -3.39 0.76 11.73
CA PHE A 54 -2.34 1.46 12.46
C PHE A 54 -1.12 1.69 11.59
N ASP A 55 -0.61 0.64 10.94
CA ASP A 55 0.51 0.68 10.02
C ASP A 55 0.26 1.67 8.88
N ALA A 56 -0.96 1.69 8.32
CA ALA A 56 -1.34 2.64 7.27
C ALA A 56 -1.19 4.09 7.72
N VAL A 57 -1.61 4.41 8.95
CA VAL A 57 -1.53 5.77 9.52
C VAL A 57 -0.10 6.15 9.85
N VAL A 58 0.65 5.30 10.57
CA VAL A 58 2.01 5.65 11.02
C VAL A 58 3.00 5.74 9.87
N THR A 59 2.74 5.05 8.76
CA THR A 59 3.58 5.11 7.55
C THR A 59 3.14 6.17 6.55
N ALA A 60 1.97 6.82 6.72
CA ALA A 60 1.49 7.88 5.83
C ALA A 60 2.50 9.02 5.60
N PRO A 61 3.27 9.49 6.60
CA PRO A 61 4.28 10.53 6.38
C PRO A 61 5.39 10.15 5.39
N MET A 62 5.58 8.87 5.06
CA MET A 62 6.61 8.42 4.12
C MET A 62 6.40 8.97 2.71
N GLU A 63 5.15 9.18 2.27
CA GLU A 63 4.83 9.75 0.97
C GLU A 63 5.46 11.16 0.83
N ALA A 64 5.25 12.01 1.83
CA ALA A 64 5.81 13.36 1.86
C ALA A 64 7.34 13.35 1.97
N TYR A 65 7.91 12.45 2.79
CA TYR A 65 9.35 12.31 2.94
C TYR A 65 10.04 11.92 1.63
N TRP A 66 9.53 10.89 0.94
CA TRP A 66 10.06 10.45 -0.34
C TRP A 66 9.89 11.49 -1.44
N THR A 67 8.78 12.24 -1.43
CA THR A 67 8.58 13.36 -2.35
C THR A 67 9.61 14.46 -2.11
N ALA A 68 9.89 14.81 -0.86
CA ALA A 68 10.90 15.82 -0.51
C ALA A 68 12.31 15.40 -0.94
N LEU A 69 12.66 14.11 -0.79
CA LEU A 69 13.93 13.56 -1.28
C LEU A 69 14.04 13.66 -2.80
N MET A 70 12.98 13.32 -3.54
CA MET A 70 12.97 13.44 -5.01
C MET A 70 13.15 14.89 -5.48
N LEU A 71 12.57 15.86 -4.75
CA LEU A 71 12.70 17.29 -5.07
C LEU A 71 14.06 17.88 -4.69
N ASN A 72 14.90 17.14 -3.94
CA ASN A 72 16.23 17.57 -3.53
C ASN A 72 17.33 16.74 -4.24
N PRO A 73 17.95 17.26 -5.32
CA PRO A 73 18.92 16.51 -6.13
C PRO A 73 20.15 16.02 -5.39
N SER A 74 20.49 16.64 -4.25
CA SER A 74 21.61 16.20 -3.39
C SER A 74 21.19 15.24 -2.27
N GLY A 75 19.89 15.02 -2.09
CA GLY A 75 19.34 14.17 -1.04
C GLY A 75 19.14 12.71 -1.43
N MET A 76 19.26 12.37 -2.71
CA MET A 76 19.05 11.00 -3.22
C MET A 76 20.33 10.49 -3.89
N ASP A 77 20.74 9.27 -3.51
CA ASP A 77 21.90 8.61 -4.10
C ASP A 77 21.69 8.37 -5.60
N GLU A 78 22.76 8.55 -6.39
CA GLU A 78 22.71 8.37 -7.84
C GLU A 78 22.33 6.91 -8.17
N GLY A 79 21.29 6.73 -9.00
CA GLY A 79 20.81 5.41 -9.42
C GLY A 79 19.66 4.83 -8.60
N VAL A 80 19.16 5.51 -7.57
CA VAL A 80 17.95 5.07 -6.84
C VAL A 80 16.69 5.33 -7.68
N GLU A 81 16.02 4.25 -8.09
CA GLU A 81 14.81 4.31 -8.92
C GLU A 81 13.51 4.08 -8.13
N THR A 82 13.58 3.38 -6.99
CA THR A 82 12.40 3.01 -6.21
C THR A 82 12.72 2.95 -4.72
N ALA A 83 11.84 3.52 -3.91
CA ALA A 83 11.80 3.28 -2.47
C ALA A 83 10.54 2.50 -2.11
N PHE A 84 10.65 1.62 -1.12
CA PHE A 84 9.51 0.90 -0.59
C PHE A 84 9.60 0.76 0.93
N LEU A 85 8.45 0.61 1.57
CA LEU A 85 8.32 0.26 2.98
C LEU A 85 7.29 -0.84 3.11
N GLY A 86 7.66 -1.95 3.72
CA GLY A 86 6.77 -3.04 4.07
C GLY A 86 6.63 -3.17 5.57
N THR A 87 5.43 -3.47 6.05
CA THR A 87 5.15 -3.65 7.48
C THR A 87 4.84 -5.12 7.78
N ARG A 88 4.88 -5.46 9.08
CA ARG A 88 4.51 -6.80 9.55
C ARG A 88 3.01 -7.05 9.46
N SER A 89 2.17 -6.09 9.11
CA SER A 89 0.75 -6.34 8.82
C SER A 89 0.50 -6.63 7.33
N GLY A 90 1.55 -6.67 6.51
CA GLY A 90 1.45 -6.81 5.05
C GLY A 90 1.10 -5.50 4.32
N LEU A 91 1.10 -4.35 5.00
CA LEU A 91 1.01 -3.05 4.32
C LEU A 91 2.29 -2.78 3.54
N MET A 92 2.15 -2.37 2.28
CA MET A 92 3.26 -2.00 1.41
C MET A 92 3.06 -0.58 0.88
N ARG A 93 4.10 0.24 1.02
CA ARG A 93 4.23 1.54 0.35
C ARG A 93 5.31 1.52 -0.70
N VAL A 94 5.05 2.05 -1.90
CA VAL A 94 6.02 2.09 -3.01
C VAL A 94 6.03 3.47 -3.66
N SER A 95 7.21 4.06 -3.77
CA SER A 95 7.46 5.29 -4.52
C SER A 95 8.46 5.02 -5.64
N ARG A 96 8.08 5.35 -6.88
CA ARG A 96 8.96 5.26 -8.04
C ARG A 96 9.48 6.63 -8.40
N TYR A 97 10.80 6.79 -8.34
CA TYR A 97 11.50 7.97 -8.82
C TYR A 97 11.79 7.73 -10.28
N VAL A 98 10.86 8.10 -11.17
CA VAL A 98 11.10 7.99 -12.60
C VAL A 98 12.29 8.89 -12.93
N GLY A 99 13.33 8.29 -13.52
CA GLY A 99 14.60 8.94 -13.76
C GLY A 99 14.42 10.33 -14.38
N ILE A 100 15.11 11.30 -13.80
CA ILE A 100 15.46 12.54 -14.50
C ILE A 100 16.35 12.05 -15.65
N GLU A 101 15.76 11.72 -16.81
CA GLU A 101 16.56 11.53 -18.02
C GLU A 101 17.46 12.74 -18.11
N LYS A 102 18.78 12.53 -18.02
CA LYS A 102 19.74 13.53 -18.48
C LYS A 102 19.40 13.74 -19.96
N ARG A 103 18.49 14.68 -20.24
CA ARG A 103 18.31 15.26 -21.57
C ARG A 103 19.61 16.01 -21.84
N VAL A 104 20.63 15.27 -22.26
CA VAL A 104 21.79 15.84 -22.91
C VAL A 104 21.24 16.36 -24.23
N ALA A 105 20.90 17.65 -24.25
CA ALA A 105 20.68 18.35 -25.50
C ALA A 105 21.97 18.19 -26.32
N LYS A 106 21.87 17.43 -27.40
CA LYS A 106 22.94 17.28 -28.37
C LYS A 106 22.77 18.34 -29.46
#